data_AF-A0A7C7E6K8-F1
#
_entry.id   AF-A0A7C7E6K8-F1
#
_cell.length_a   1.000
_cell.length_b   1.000
_cell.length_c   1.000
_cell.angle_alpha   90.00
_cell.angle_beta   90.00
_cell.angle_gamma   90.00
#
_symmetry.space_group_name_H-M   'P 1'
#
loop_
_entity.id
_entity.type
_entity.pdbx_description
1 polymer ?
#
loop_
_entity_poly.entity_id
_entity_poly.type
_entity_poly.pdbx_seq_one_letter_code
_entity_poly.pdbx_strand_id
1 'polypeptide(L)'
;MYRIVCESYKNYMTDFLPDNTDSYRYKIMLPFRLAFDALLYKEEKNKNSSDYQKLEHFVYLAKKNIDKYPNIKSFLWSLESRGIYGVNYGVLSEEEFNEQIKIINMFLKLAYWY
;
A
#
# COMPACT_ATOMS: atom_id res chain seq x y z
N MET A 1 -14.28 0.70 6.14
CA MET A 1 -12.95 0.06 6.06
C MET A 1 -11.94 0.85 5.22
N TYR A 2 -12.15 1.05 3.91
CA TYR A 2 -11.18 1.79 3.06
C TYR A 2 -10.84 3.20 3.55
N ARG A 3 -11.85 3.99 3.96
CA ARG A 3 -11.65 5.34 4.52
C ARG A 3 -10.73 5.33 5.75
N ILE A 4 -10.93 4.39 6.67
CA ILE A 4 -10.11 4.26 7.89
C ILE A 4 -8.66 3.90 7.53
N VAL A 5 -8.45 3.06 6.51
CA VAL A 5 -7.10 2.75 6.01
C VAL A 5 -6.44 4.01 5.41
N CYS A 6 -7.17 4.85 4.68
CA CYS A 6 -6.64 6.12 4.19
C CYS A 6 -6.24 7.06 5.33
N GLU A 7 -7.10 7.20 6.33
CA GLU A 7 -6.86 8.06 7.48
C GLU A 7 -5.66 7.55 8.31
N SER A 8 -5.60 6.22 8.53
CA SER A 8 -4.46 5.57 9.20
C SER A 8 -3.16 5.76 8.44
N TYR A 9 -3.18 5.65 7.11
CA TYR A 9 -2.01 5.90 6.27
C TYR A 9 -1.53 7.36 6.39
N LYS A 10 -2.45 8.33 6.31
CA LYS A 10 -2.10 9.76 6.44
C LYS A 10 -1.47 10.07 7.78
N ASN A 11 -2.06 9.55 8.86
CA ASN A 11 -1.52 9.71 10.22
C ASN A 11 -0.14 9.06 10.32
N TYR A 12 -0.02 7.81 9.85
CA TYR A 12 1.26 7.09 9.84
C TYR A 12 2.36 7.85 9.12
N MET A 13 2.09 8.43 7.94
CA MET A 13 3.09 9.21 7.20
C MET A 13 3.44 10.53 7.90
N THR A 14 2.48 11.12 8.61
CA THR A 14 2.67 12.39 9.33
C THR A 14 3.54 12.22 10.58
N ASP A 15 3.51 11.05 11.22
CA ASP A 15 4.38 10.73 12.37
C ASP A 15 5.88 10.78 12.03
N PHE A 16 6.25 10.72 10.75
CA PHE A 16 7.63 10.83 10.29
C PHE A 16 8.03 12.25 9.87
N LEU A 17 7.08 13.19 9.78
CA LEU A 17 7.35 14.55 9.34
C LEU A 17 7.60 15.49 10.54
N PRO A 18 8.55 16.44 10.43
CA PRO A 18 9.44 16.69 9.29
C PRO A 18 10.75 15.89 9.33
N ASP A 19 11.16 15.39 10.50
CA ASP A 19 12.55 15.04 10.79
C ASP A 19 12.95 13.59 10.45
N ASN A 20 11.99 12.70 10.16
CA ASN A 20 12.23 11.25 10.06
C ASN A 20 11.83 10.66 8.69
N THR A 21 11.88 11.48 7.65
CA THR A 21 11.55 11.09 6.27
C THR A 21 12.57 10.14 5.64
N ASP A 22 13.78 10.03 6.22
CA ASP A 22 14.80 9.09 5.75
C ASP A 22 14.60 7.66 6.28
N SER A 23 13.66 7.48 7.22
CA SER A 23 13.26 6.20 7.78
C SER A 23 12.93 5.17 6.70
N TYR A 24 13.48 3.97 6.85
CA TYR A 24 13.18 2.82 6.00
C TYR A 24 11.66 2.60 5.86
N ARG A 25 10.94 2.68 6.99
CA ARG A 25 9.48 2.48 7.04
C ARG A 25 8.70 3.54 6.25
N TYR A 26 9.16 4.78 6.28
CA TYR A 26 8.57 5.86 5.49
C TYR A 26 8.76 5.61 3.99
N LYS A 27 9.98 5.25 3.58
CA LYS A 27 10.34 4.97 2.18
C LYS A 27 9.56 3.80 1.57
N ILE A 28 9.38 2.71 2.31
CA ILE A 28 8.63 1.55 1.78
C ILE A 28 7.11 1.80 1.70
N MET A 29 6.57 2.73 2.49
CA MET A 29 5.15 3.07 2.50
C MET A 29 4.78 4.22 1.56
N LEU A 30 5.76 4.98 1.08
CA LEU A 30 5.60 6.04 0.09
C LEU A 30 4.77 5.63 -1.15
N PRO A 31 5.00 4.47 -1.79
CA PRO A 31 4.22 4.02 -2.95
C PRO A 31 2.70 3.91 -2.71
N PHE A 32 2.28 3.68 -1.46
CA PHE A 32 0.87 3.55 -1.13
C PHE A 32 0.08 4.85 -1.27
N ARG A 33 0.74 6.02 -1.40
CA ARG A 33 0.06 7.28 -1.74
C ARG A 33 -0.77 7.15 -3.03
N LEU A 34 -0.30 6.34 -3.97
CA LEU A 34 -0.98 6.09 -5.24
C LEU A 34 -2.27 5.26 -5.05
N ALA A 35 -2.34 4.43 -4.01
CA ALA A 35 -3.56 3.70 -3.70
C ALA A 35 -4.71 4.65 -3.33
N PHE A 36 -4.37 5.80 -2.72
CA PHE A 36 -5.33 6.73 -2.14
C PHE A 36 -5.65 7.93 -3.05
N ASP A 37 -4.77 8.25 -4.00
CA ASP A 37 -4.96 9.32 -4.97
C ASP A 37 -5.02 8.75 -6.40
N ALA A 38 -6.24 8.69 -6.94
CA ALA A 38 -6.49 8.12 -8.27
C ALA A 38 -5.94 8.98 -9.42
N LEU A 39 -5.78 10.30 -9.23
CA LEU A 39 -5.18 11.16 -10.23
C LEU A 39 -3.67 10.91 -10.27
N LEU A 40 -3.04 10.94 -9.10
CA LEU A 40 -1.61 10.66 -8.97
C LEU A 40 -1.26 9.27 -9.48
N TYR A 41 -2.09 8.26 -9.19
CA TYR A 41 -1.91 6.91 -9.74
C TYR A 41 -1.93 6.89 -11.27
N LYS A 42 -2.86 7.59 -11.91
CA LYS A 42 -2.92 7.64 -13.39
C LYS A 42 -1.68 8.32 -13.98
N GLU A 43 -1.22 9.41 -13.38
CA GLU A 43 -0.02 10.11 -13.81
C GLU A 43 1.23 9.22 -13.69
N GLU A 44 1.41 8.59 -12.53
CA GLU A 44 2.56 7.72 -12.25
C GLU A 44 2.52 6.42 -13.06
N LYS A 45 1.32 5.91 -13.35
CA LYS A 45 1.10 4.80 -14.28
C LYS A 45 1.56 5.16 -15.69
N ASN A 46 1.23 6.35 -16.20
CA ASN A 46 1.67 6.79 -17.52
C ASN A 46 3.20 6.99 -17.60
N LYS A 47 3.81 7.42 -16.48
CA LYS A 47 5.28 7.55 -16.37
C LYS A 47 5.98 6.21 -16.12
N ASN A 48 5.23 5.15 -15.82
CA ASN A 48 5.76 3.85 -15.38
C ASN A 48 6.78 4.00 -14.24
N SER A 49 6.43 4.81 -13.23
CA SER A 49 7.37 5.16 -12.16
C SER A 49 7.66 4.01 -11.21
N SER A 50 8.75 4.14 -10.44
CA SER A 50 9.13 3.13 -9.44
C SER A 50 8.04 2.93 -8.38
N ASP A 51 7.37 4.00 -7.95
CA ASP A 51 6.29 3.91 -6.96
C ASP A 51 5.09 3.14 -7.51
N TYR A 52 4.70 3.40 -8.77
CA TYR A 52 3.64 2.66 -9.42
C TYR A 52 3.98 1.17 -9.51
N GLN A 53 5.18 0.83 -9.97
CA GLN A 53 5.64 -0.55 -10.05
C GLN A 53 5.67 -1.25 -8.70
N LYS A 54 6.12 -0.54 -7.64
CA LYS A 54 6.13 -1.06 -6.27
C LYS A 54 4.73 -1.31 -5.75
N LEU A 55 3.78 -0.39 -5.95
CA LEU A 55 2.40 -0.59 -5.53
C LEU A 55 1.76 -1.79 -6.26
N GLU A 56 1.89 -1.86 -7.58
CA GLU A 56 1.33 -2.94 -8.37
C GLU A 56 1.96 -4.29 -8.00
N HIS A 57 3.28 -4.32 -7.78
CA HIS A 57 3.95 -5.54 -7.34
C HIS A 57 3.52 -5.98 -5.94
N PHE A 58 3.29 -5.02 -5.02
CA PHE A 58 2.72 -5.32 -3.71
C PHE A 58 1.33 -5.96 -3.84
N VAL A 59 0.45 -5.40 -4.66
CA VAL A 59 -0.91 -5.93 -4.87
C VAL A 59 -0.86 -7.35 -5.46
N TYR A 60 0.05 -7.60 -6.41
CA TYR A 60 0.28 -8.93 -6.96
C TYR A 60 0.72 -9.94 -5.87
N LEU A 61 1.71 -9.58 -5.05
CA LEU A 61 2.20 -10.44 -3.97
C LEU A 61 1.15 -10.66 -2.87
N ALA A 62 0.39 -9.63 -2.53
CA ALA A 62 -0.69 -9.71 -1.55
C ALA A 62 -1.81 -10.65 -2.02
N LYS A 63 -2.17 -10.61 -3.31
CA LYS A 63 -3.13 -11.55 -3.91
C LYS A 63 -2.63 -13.00 -3.86
N LYS A 64 -1.36 -13.22 -4.15
CA LYS A 64 -0.75 -14.56 -4.09
C LYS A 64 -0.71 -15.13 -2.66
N ASN A 65 -0.60 -14.26 -1.66
CA ASN A 65 -0.52 -14.63 -0.25
C ASN A 65 -1.83 -14.37 0.52
N ILE A 66 -2.97 -14.36 -0.16
CA ILE A 66 -4.26 -13.99 0.46
C ILE A 66 -4.67 -14.93 1.58
N ASP A 67 -4.32 -16.22 1.48
CA ASP A 67 -4.61 -17.24 2.51
C ASP A 67 -3.87 -16.96 3.82
N LYS A 68 -2.67 -16.38 3.73
CA LYS A 68 -1.87 -15.99 4.90
C LYS A 68 -2.37 -14.69 5.55
N TYR A 69 -3.03 -13.83 4.77
CA TYR A 69 -3.48 -12.50 5.19
C TYR A 69 -4.95 -12.25 4.80
N PRO A 70 -5.92 -12.98 5.37
CA PRO A 70 -7.31 -12.91 4.93
C PRO A 70 -7.93 -11.51 5.07
N ASN A 71 -7.47 -10.74 6.05
CA ASN A 71 -7.95 -9.37 6.30
C ASN A 71 -7.63 -8.40 5.16
N ILE A 72 -6.62 -8.70 4.32
CA ILE A 72 -6.26 -7.82 3.20
C ILE A 72 -7.22 -7.93 2.02
N LYS A 73 -8.05 -8.97 1.98
CA LYS A 73 -8.99 -9.22 0.87
C LYS A 73 -9.92 -8.02 0.62
N SER A 74 -10.46 -7.43 1.68
CA SER A 74 -11.34 -6.25 1.61
C SER A 74 -10.59 -5.00 1.09
N PHE A 75 -9.32 -4.87 1.43
CA PHE A 75 -8.46 -3.80 0.92
C PHE A 75 -8.21 -4.00 -0.57
N LEU A 76 -7.84 -5.21 -0.99
CA LEU A 76 -7.60 -5.55 -2.40
C LEU A 76 -8.84 -5.29 -3.26
N TRP A 77 -10.04 -5.66 -2.82
CA TRP A 77 -11.29 -5.32 -3.52
C TRP A 77 -11.49 -3.81 -3.69
N SER A 78 -11.13 -3.03 -2.66
CA SER A 78 -11.21 -1.56 -2.72
C SER A 78 -10.18 -0.96 -3.68
N LEU A 79 -9.06 -1.64 -3.93
CA LEU A 79 -8.06 -1.25 -4.93
C LEU A 79 -8.53 -1.64 -6.34
N GLU A 80 -9.10 -2.83 -6.50
CA GLU A 80 -9.64 -3.31 -7.77
C GLU A 80 -10.75 -2.39 -8.30
N SER A 81 -11.66 -1.92 -7.44
CA SER A 81 -12.70 -0.96 -7.84
C SER A 81 -12.14 0.39 -8.33
N ARG A 82 -10.86 0.67 -8.07
CA ARG A 82 -10.13 1.86 -8.55
C ARG A 82 -9.26 1.60 -9.78
N GLY A 83 -9.27 0.38 -10.30
CA GLY A 83 -8.43 -0.02 -11.43
C GLY A 83 -6.99 -0.38 -11.07
N ILE A 84 -6.74 -0.72 -9.81
CA ILE A 84 -5.45 -1.21 -9.30
C ILE A 84 -5.60 -2.73 -9.13
N TYR A 85 -4.99 -3.50 -10.05
CA TYR A 85 -5.20 -4.95 -10.12
C TYR A 85 -3.98 -5.76 -9.67
N GLY A 86 -2.80 -5.15 -9.64
CA GLY A 86 -1.55 -5.82 -9.31
C GLY A 86 -0.90 -6.45 -10.54
N VAL A 87 0.35 -6.07 -10.78
CA VAL A 87 1.21 -6.58 -11.85
C VAL A 87 2.55 -6.97 -11.25
N ASN A 88 3.07 -8.12 -11.66
CA ASN A 88 4.39 -8.56 -11.20
C ASN A 88 5.50 -7.80 -11.92
N TYR A 89 6.11 -6.84 -11.23
CA TYR A 89 7.28 -6.11 -11.71
C TYR A 89 8.61 -6.62 -11.15
N GLY A 90 8.59 -7.50 -10.14
CA GLY A 90 9.82 -8.01 -9.52
C GLY A 90 10.65 -6.98 -8.75
N VAL A 91 10.08 -5.82 -8.41
CA VAL A 91 10.80 -4.66 -7.83
C VAL A 91 10.78 -4.59 -6.30
N LEU A 92 10.08 -5.51 -5.62
CA LEU A 92 10.00 -5.56 -4.16
C LEU A 92 10.79 -6.77 -3.68
N SER A 93 11.67 -6.54 -2.70
CA SER A 93 12.27 -7.60 -1.91
C SER A 93 11.24 -8.24 -0.98
N GLU A 94 11.53 -9.47 -0.53
CA GLU A 94 10.68 -10.17 0.44
C GLU A 94 10.58 -9.39 1.77
N GLU A 95 11.68 -8.77 2.20
CA GLU A 95 11.72 -7.94 3.41
C GLU A 95 10.81 -6.72 3.30
N GLU A 96 10.89 -5.98 2.19
CA GLU A 96 10.01 -4.82 1.95
C GLU A 96 8.54 -5.23 1.92
N PHE A 97 8.21 -6.31 1.21
CA PHE A 97 6.84 -6.82 1.16
C PHE A 97 6.34 -7.22 2.57
N ASN A 98 7.18 -7.90 3.34
CA ASN A 98 6.83 -8.34 4.70
C ASN A 98 6.62 -7.17 5.65
N GLU A 99 7.36 -6.06 5.52
CA GLU A 99 7.10 -4.87 6.33
C GLU A 99 5.86 -4.10 5.84
N GLN A 100 5.67 -3.95 4.53
CA GLN A 100 4.48 -3.32 3.96
C GLN A 100 3.19 -4.04 4.37
N ILE A 101 3.15 -5.38 4.25
CA ILE A 101 1.96 -6.17 4.59
C ILE A 101 1.65 -6.11 6.09
N LYS A 102 2.67 -6.04 6.96
CA LYS A 102 2.48 -5.86 8.41
C LYS A 102 1.83 -4.52 8.72
N ILE A 103 2.30 -3.45 8.10
CA ILE A 103 1.76 -2.09 8.29
C ILE A 103 0.33 -2.00 7.78
N ILE A 104 0.05 -2.53 6.59
CA ILE A 104 -1.32 -2.56 6.04
C ILE A 104 -2.26 -3.40 6.91
N ASN A 105 -1.82 -4.57 7.38
CA ASN A 105 -2.62 -5.37 8.31
C ASN A 105 -2.88 -4.65 9.65
N MET A 106 -1.93 -3.85 10.14
CA MET A 106 -2.13 -3.02 11.32
C MET A 106 -3.27 -2.01 11.09
N PHE A 107 -3.27 -1.32 9.94
CA PHE A 107 -4.36 -0.40 9.57
C PHE A 107 -5.71 -1.10 9.45
N LEU A 108 -5.73 -2.29 8.86
CA LEU A 108 -6.95 -3.08 8.68
C LEU A 108 -7.52 -3.60 10.01
N LYS A 109 -6.64 -3.98 10.94
CA LYS A 109 -7.07 -4.34 12.30
C LYS A 109 -7.71 -3.15 13.01
N LEU A 110 -7.10 -1.97 12.95
CA LEU A 110 -7.69 -0.75 13.54
C LEU A 110 -9.07 -0.44 12.94
N ALA A 111 -9.25 -0.68 11.64
CA ALA A 111 -10.53 -0.48 10.96
C ALA A 111 -11.63 -1.49 11.35
N TYR A 112 -11.30 -2.58 12.04
CA TYR A 112 -12.25 -3.60 12.50
C TYR A 112 -12.78 -3.35 13.93
N TRP A 113 -12.14 -2.46 14.68
CA TRP A 113 -12.52 -2.08 16.05
C TRP A 113 -13.37 -0.80 16.14
N TYR A 114 -13.76 -0.23 15.00
CA TYR A 114 -14.63 0.96 14.90
C TYR A 114 -16.06 0.59 14.50
#